data_AF-F9U5J5-F1
#
_entry.id   AF-F9U5J5-F1
#
_cell.length_a   1.000
_cell.length_b   1.000
_cell.length_c   1.000
_cell.angle_alpha   90.00
_cell.angle_beta   90.00
_cell.angle_gamma   90.00
#
_symmetry.space_group_name_H-M   'P 1'
#
loop_
_entity.id
_entity.type
_entity.pdbx_description
1 polymer ?
#
loop_
_entity_poly.entity_id
_entity_poly.type
_entity_poly.pdbx_seq_one_letter_code
_entity_poly.pdbx_strand_id
1 'polypeptide(L)'
;MKDQQPTISRLVWETRYRAEGETDLDATRQRVACALASVEPAAREVWAARYLDVLKGFRFLPGGRILAGAGLDRDLTLFNCFVMGPIPDDLSGIFESLRDAALTMQQGGGVGCDFSTLRPAGLRARRVGGTASGSVFFMGLWDCMCATLLSTGVRRGAMMGTLRCDHPDIEVFIDAKRDAKALRNFNLSVLVTNDFMHAAYRTSVALAVEKGPFPYLVRDAYLAAPFVRRLPEDIRAGIASGGIRNSHLTAIAPTGTISLLANNLSSGIEPVFSRVQYRRVRTVAGQSDRYRVEDDAVRLWRERFGRQPGPPAFVAAHEVAPEDHLAMQAAVAPYVDNAISKTINVPAGIPFASFERLYRRAYDLGLKGCTTFRPNPVTGEILSQDLEARTPEASGPCCGSEREGD
;
A
#
# COMPACT_ATOMS: atom_id res chain seq x y z
N MET A 1 -18.25 -20.24 -33.82
CA MET A 1 -17.08 -19.76 -33.05
C MET A 1 -17.30 -20.14 -31.60
N LYS A 2 -16.26 -20.56 -30.84
CA LYS A 2 -16.41 -20.75 -29.39
C LYS A 2 -16.39 -19.38 -28.72
N ASP A 3 -17.37 -19.11 -27.86
CA ASP A 3 -17.30 -17.99 -26.92
C ASP A 3 -16.07 -18.16 -26.02
N GLN A 4 -14.98 -17.49 -26.38
CA GLN A 4 -13.91 -17.24 -25.44
C GLN A 4 -14.38 -16.10 -24.55
N GLN A 5 -14.65 -16.42 -23.28
CA GLN A 5 -14.87 -15.40 -22.25
C GLN A 5 -13.78 -14.32 -22.36
N PRO A 6 -14.12 -13.01 -22.27
CA PRO A 6 -13.12 -11.95 -22.29
C PRO A 6 -12.03 -12.24 -21.27
N THR A 7 -10.76 -12.09 -21.68
CA THR A 7 -9.66 -12.23 -20.73
C THR A 7 -9.84 -11.22 -19.59
N ILE A 8 -9.39 -11.57 -18.38
CA ILE A 8 -9.48 -10.69 -17.21
C ILE A 8 -8.95 -9.28 -17.50
N SER A 9 -7.89 -9.19 -18.29
CA SER A 9 -7.26 -7.93 -18.69
C SER A 9 -8.11 -7.13 -19.67
N ARG A 10 -8.81 -7.78 -20.60
CA ARG A 10 -9.79 -7.11 -21.47
C ARG A 10 -10.95 -6.56 -20.65
N LEU A 11 -11.50 -7.34 -19.72
CA LEU A 11 -12.57 -6.90 -18.82
C LEU A 11 -12.11 -5.73 -17.94
N VAL A 12 -10.93 -5.83 -17.33
CA VAL A 12 -10.37 -4.77 -16.47
C VAL A 12 -10.10 -3.50 -17.28
N TRP A 13 -9.62 -3.62 -18.51
CA TRP A 13 -9.51 -2.50 -19.44
C TRP A 13 -10.89 -1.88 -19.75
N GLU A 14 -11.85 -2.66 -20.24
CA GLU A 14 -13.21 -2.22 -20.59
C GLU A 14 -13.97 -1.57 -19.41
N THR A 15 -13.74 -2.04 -18.18
CA THR A 15 -14.43 -1.54 -16.97
C THR A 15 -13.72 -0.40 -16.25
N ARG A 16 -12.40 -0.21 -16.40
CA ARG A 16 -11.62 0.74 -15.58
C ARG A 16 -10.78 1.76 -16.35
N TYR A 17 -10.42 1.49 -17.60
CA TYR A 17 -9.38 2.24 -18.32
C TYR A 17 -9.76 2.69 -19.73
N ARG A 18 -10.69 1.98 -20.38
CA ARG A 18 -11.22 2.30 -21.70
C ARG A 18 -11.93 3.67 -21.69
N ALA A 19 -11.49 4.58 -22.55
CA ALA A 19 -12.20 5.81 -22.86
C ALA A 19 -13.23 5.59 -23.97
N GLU A 20 -14.15 6.55 -24.12
CA GLU A 20 -15.09 6.55 -25.24
C GLU A 20 -14.34 6.62 -26.58
N GLY A 21 -14.81 5.85 -27.57
CA GLY A 21 -14.16 5.71 -28.87
C GLY A 21 -12.97 4.74 -28.94
N GLU A 22 -12.38 4.32 -27.81
CA GLU A 22 -11.27 3.35 -27.84
C GLU A 22 -11.75 1.93 -28.21
N THR A 23 -11.11 1.30 -29.19
CA THR A 23 -11.45 -0.05 -29.70
C THR A 23 -10.72 -1.17 -28.96
N ASP A 24 -9.52 -0.90 -28.47
CA ASP A 24 -8.59 -1.84 -27.87
C ASP A 24 -7.58 -1.13 -26.94
N LEU A 25 -6.71 -1.93 -26.31
CA LEU A 25 -5.69 -1.44 -25.39
C LEU A 25 -4.56 -0.64 -26.07
N ASP A 26 -4.32 -0.84 -27.36
CA ASP A 26 -3.29 -0.07 -28.10
C ASP A 26 -3.78 1.35 -28.39
N ALA A 27 -5.07 1.56 -28.61
CA ALA A 27 -5.67 2.90 -28.62
C ALA A 27 -5.44 3.66 -27.29
N THR A 28 -5.65 2.99 -26.15
CA THR A 28 -5.34 3.57 -24.82
C THR A 28 -3.85 3.89 -24.67
N ARG A 29 -2.96 2.99 -25.09
CA ARG A 29 -1.50 3.22 -25.05
C ARG A 29 -1.11 4.42 -25.93
N GLN A 30 -1.70 4.56 -27.11
CA GLN A 30 -1.47 5.69 -28.02
C GLN A 30 -1.90 7.02 -27.38
N ARG A 31 -3.11 7.10 -26.80
CA ARG A 31 -3.57 8.29 -26.07
C ARG A 31 -2.60 8.68 -24.97
N VAL A 32 -2.21 7.73 -24.12
CA VAL A 32 -1.29 7.98 -23.00
C VAL A 32 0.08 8.44 -23.50
N ALA A 33 0.63 7.80 -24.54
CA ALA A 33 1.91 8.20 -25.13
C ALA A 33 1.87 9.63 -25.72
N CYS A 34 0.81 9.98 -26.44
CA CYS A 34 0.61 11.34 -26.97
C CYS A 34 0.45 12.38 -25.85
N ALA A 35 -0.28 12.04 -24.78
CA ALA A 35 -0.48 12.92 -23.63
C ALA A 35 0.84 13.19 -22.89
N LEU A 36 1.66 12.15 -22.66
CA LEU A 36 2.98 12.30 -22.04
C LEU A 36 3.94 13.11 -22.92
N ALA A 37 3.91 12.93 -24.24
CA ALA A 37 4.72 13.72 -25.17
C ALA A 37 4.22 15.16 -25.41
N SER A 38 3.04 15.53 -24.87
CA SER A 38 2.44 16.85 -25.14
C SER A 38 3.30 18.01 -24.63
N VAL A 39 4.04 17.81 -23.54
CA VAL A 39 4.93 18.79 -22.90
C VAL A 39 6.23 19.05 -23.68
N GLU A 40 6.52 18.24 -24.70
CA GLU A 40 7.73 18.31 -25.53
C GLU A 40 7.40 18.81 -26.96
N PRO A 41 6.93 20.05 -27.15
CA PRO A 41 6.33 20.50 -28.43
C PRO A 41 7.27 20.38 -29.63
N ALA A 42 8.57 20.57 -29.44
CA ALA A 42 9.58 20.50 -30.51
C ALA A 42 9.96 19.06 -30.95
N ALA A 43 9.64 18.05 -30.12
CA ALA A 43 10.03 16.65 -30.36
C ALA A 43 8.88 15.65 -30.10
N ARG A 44 7.64 16.14 -30.12
CA ARG A 44 6.42 15.42 -29.68
C ARG A 44 6.26 14.06 -30.34
N GLU A 45 6.44 13.97 -31.66
CA GLU A 45 6.27 12.72 -32.40
C GLU A 45 7.34 11.68 -32.01
N VAL A 46 8.59 12.12 -31.85
CA VAL A 46 9.71 11.27 -31.43
C VAL A 46 9.49 10.71 -30.02
N TRP A 47 9.02 11.54 -29.09
CA TRP A 47 8.72 11.11 -27.73
C TRP A 47 7.46 10.24 -27.65
N ALA A 48 6.40 10.55 -28.39
CA ALA A 48 5.20 9.72 -28.44
C ALA A 48 5.52 8.31 -28.96
N ALA A 49 6.34 8.19 -30.01
CA ALA A 49 6.78 6.89 -30.52
C ALA A 49 7.59 6.09 -29.48
N ARG A 50 8.50 6.75 -28.74
CA ARG A 50 9.30 6.13 -27.67
C ARG A 50 8.43 5.68 -26.48
N TYR A 51 7.51 6.52 -26.01
CA TYR A 51 6.60 6.15 -24.93
C TYR A 51 5.69 4.99 -25.36
N LEU A 52 5.21 4.97 -26.61
CA LEU A 52 4.40 3.87 -27.11
C LEU A 52 5.16 2.52 -27.12
N ASP A 53 6.41 2.49 -27.58
CA ASP A 53 7.22 1.25 -27.58
C ASP A 53 7.48 0.71 -26.15
N VAL A 54 7.63 1.61 -25.19
CA VAL A 54 7.81 1.27 -23.76
C VAL A 54 6.49 0.83 -23.11
N LEU A 55 5.34 1.33 -23.55
CA LEU A 55 4.01 0.89 -23.08
C LEU A 55 3.53 -0.42 -23.74
N LYS A 56 4.04 -0.75 -24.92
CA LYS A 56 3.72 -1.98 -25.65
C LYS A 56 4.25 -3.22 -24.92
N GLY A 57 3.49 -4.31 -25.00
CA GLY A 57 3.84 -5.59 -24.37
C GLY A 57 3.99 -5.54 -22.84
N PHE A 58 3.49 -4.49 -22.17
CA PHE A 58 3.63 -4.27 -20.72
C PHE A 58 5.08 -4.14 -20.22
N ARG A 59 6.04 -3.76 -21.08
CA ARG A 59 7.44 -3.47 -20.66
C ARG A 59 7.50 -2.39 -19.58
N PHE A 60 6.60 -1.42 -19.64
CA PHE A 60 6.29 -0.46 -18.59
C PHE A 60 4.78 -0.34 -18.44
N LEU A 61 4.31 -0.16 -17.20
CA LEU A 61 2.91 0.05 -16.89
C LEU A 61 2.75 1.24 -15.93
N PRO A 62 2.28 2.40 -16.40
CA PRO A 62 2.10 3.55 -15.54
C PRO A 62 0.96 3.33 -14.55
N GLY A 63 0.95 4.11 -13.47
CA GLY A 63 -0.09 4.03 -12.44
C GLY A 63 -1.49 4.20 -13.05
N GLY A 64 -2.48 3.46 -12.53
CA GLY A 64 -3.79 3.32 -13.17
C GLY A 64 -4.54 4.63 -13.48
N ARG A 65 -4.26 5.72 -12.76
CA ARG A 65 -4.82 7.04 -13.07
C ARG A 65 -4.28 7.66 -14.36
N ILE A 66 -3.01 7.45 -14.66
CA ILE A 66 -2.40 7.89 -15.92
C ILE A 66 -3.10 7.18 -17.08
N LEU A 67 -3.33 5.86 -16.97
CA LEU A 67 -4.09 5.09 -17.98
C LEU A 67 -5.54 5.59 -18.14
N ALA A 68 -6.25 5.81 -17.03
CA ALA A 68 -7.65 6.20 -17.01
C ALA A 68 -7.92 7.67 -17.39
N GLY A 69 -6.92 8.57 -17.26
CA GLY A 69 -7.13 10.02 -17.37
C GLY A 69 -6.21 10.78 -18.33
N ALA A 70 -4.97 10.32 -18.60
CA ALA A 70 -4.03 11.11 -19.40
C ALA A 70 -4.55 11.29 -20.84
N GLY A 71 -4.60 12.53 -21.32
CA GLY A 71 -5.11 12.88 -22.65
C GLY A 71 -6.64 12.85 -22.78
N LEU A 72 -7.37 12.83 -21.66
CA LEU A 72 -8.82 13.08 -21.63
C LEU A 72 -9.09 14.44 -20.99
N ASP A 73 -10.12 15.13 -21.48
CA ASP A 73 -10.61 16.38 -20.90
C ASP A 73 -11.55 16.05 -19.72
N ARG A 74 -10.96 15.85 -18.53
CA ARG A 74 -11.65 15.47 -17.29
C ARG A 74 -10.93 16.07 -16.08
N ASP A 75 -11.70 16.58 -15.11
CA ASP A 75 -11.20 17.02 -13.79
C ASP A 75 -10.77 15.84 -12.90
N LEU A 76 -9.71 15.14 -13.31
CA LEU A 76 -9.12 14.00 -12.64
C LEU A 76 -7.62 14.22 -12.48
N THR A 77 -7.13 14.19 -11.25
CA THR A 77 -5.68 14.23 -11.02
C THR A 77 -5.01 12.91 -11.40
N LEU A 78 -3.88 12.99 -12.11
CA LEU A 78 -3.12 11.82 -12.57
C LEU A 78 -2.28 11.19 -11.44
N PHE A 79 -2.11 11.89 -10.31
CA PHE A 79 -1.43 11.40 -9.11
C PHE A 79 -2.35 10.48 -8.28
N ASN A 80 -1.77 9.40 -7.73
CA ASN A 80 -2.52 8.38 -6.96
C ASN A 80 -2.61 8.70 -5.47
N CYS A 81 -1.56 9.26 -4.87
CA CYS A 81 -1.42 9.41 -3.43
C CYS A 81 -0.96 10.83 -3.10
N PHE A 82 -1.58 11.42 -2.08
CA PHE A 82 -1.29 12.75 -1.57
C PHE A 82 -0.97 12.65 -0.07
N VAL A 83 0.12 13.27 0.35
CA VAL A 83 0.41 13.51 1.76
C VAL A 83 -0.04 14.93 2.06
N MET A 84 -1.01 15.08 2.95
CA MET A 84 -1.53 16.39 3.33
C MET A 84 -0.54 17.13 4.22
N GLY A 85 -0.62 18.45 4.22
CA GLY A 85 0.17 19.29 5.12
C GLY A 85 -0.22 19.10 6.60
N PRO A 86 0.55 19.70 7.52
CA PRO A 86 0.25 19.67 8.95
C PRO A 86 -1.13 20.28 9.24
N ILE A 87 -1.96 19.59 10.01
CA ILE A 87 -3.30 20.09 10.40
C ILE A 87 -3.13 21.16 11.49
N PRO A 88 -3.61 22.41 11.32
CA PRO A 88 -3.53 23.40 12.39
C PRO A 88 -4.43 23.03 13.57
N ASP A 89 -3.97 23.25 14.80
CA ASP A 89 -4.64 22.88 16.06
C ASP A 89 -5.75 23.89 16.47
N ASP A 90 -6.59 24.26 15.50
CA ASP A 90 -7.78 25.09 15.66
C ASP A 90 -8.89 24.67 14.69
N LEU A 91 -10.14 25.08 14.97
CA LEU A 91 -11.28 24.62 14.18
C LEU A 91 -11.25 25.09 12.72
N SER A 92 -10.73 26.29 12.41
CA SER A 92 -10.66 26.76 11.02
C SER A 92 -9.70 25.87 10.24
N GLY A 93 -8.48 25.69 10.76
CA GLY A 93 -7.47 24.84 10.13
C GLY A 93 -7.87 23.37 10.02
N ILE A 94 -8.60 22.82 11.01
CA ILE A 94 -9.18 21.48 10.94
C ILE A 94 -10.18 21.37 9.79
N PHE A 95 -11.15 22.30 9.68
CA PHE A 95 -12.16 22.25 8.62
C PHE A 95 -11.61 22.60 7.23
N GLU A 96 -10.58 23.44 7.13
CA GLU A 96 -9.84 23.70 5.90
C GLU A 96 -9.08 22.45 5.44
N SER A 97 -8.36 21.78 6.35
CA SER A 97 -7.65 20.51 6.05
C SER A 97 -8.63 19.40 5.66
N LEU A 98 -9.81 19.36 6.26
CA LEU A 98 -10.89 18.43 5.92
C LEU A 98 -11.46 18.72 4.52
N ARG A 99 -11.70 20.00 4.18
CA ARG A 99 -12.11 20.42 2.83
C ARG A 99 -11.09 20.00 1.77
N ASP A 100 -9.80 20.22 2.03
CA ASP A 100 -8.75 19.94 1.05
C ASP A 100 -8.56 18.44 0.84
N ALA A 101 -8.72 17.65 1.91
CA ALA A 101 -8.84 16.19 1.81
C ALA A 101 -10.07 15.77 0.98
N ALA A 102 -11.24 16.36 1.24
CA ALA A 102 -12.47 16.07 0.50
C ALA A 102 -12.34 16.33 -1.00
N LEU A 103 -11.79 17.48 -1.39
CA LEU A 103 -11.58 17.86 -2.79
C LEU A 103 -10.56 16.93 -3.48
N THR A 104 -9.49 16.57 -2.79
CA THR A 104 -8.50 15.59 -3.29
C THR A 104 -9.13 14.22 -3.53
N MET A 105 -10.01 13.77 -2.62
CA MET A 105 -10.75 12.51 -2.74
C MET A 105 -11.88 12.57 -3.78
N GLN A 106 -12.49 13.74 -4.02
CA GLN A 106 -13.45 13.94 -5.11
C GLN A 106 -12.78 13.77 -6.49
N GLN A 107 -11.55 14.28 -6.63
CA GLN A 107 -10.66 14.00 -7.77
C GLN A 107 -10.08 12.55 -7.71
N GLY A 108 -10.49 11.75 -6.72
CA GLY A 108 -10.20 10.33 -6.51
C GLY A 108 -8.80 9.99 -5.97
N GLY A 109 -8.06 10.97 -5.46
CA GLY A 109 -6.74 10.75 -4.86
C GLY A 109 -6.85 10.05 -3.50
N GLY A 110 -5.91 9.14 -3.21
CA GLY A 110 -5.74 8.60 -1.85
C GLY A 110 -5.05 9.64 -0.96
N VAL A 111 -5.52 9.78 0.28
CA VAL A 111 -5.15 10.90 1.17
C VAL A 111 -4.47 10.39 2.45
N GLY A 112 -3.24 10.83 2.71
CA GLY A 112 -2.53 10.59 3.97
C GLY A 112 -2.50 11.84 4.85
N CYS A 113 -2.99 11.75 6.07
CA CYS A 113 -3.00 12.85 7.05
C CYS A 113 -2.20 12.50 8.30
N ASP A 114 -1.38 13.44 8.79
CA ASP A 114 -0.77 13.36 10.12
C ASP A 114 -1.62 14.13 11.15
N PHE A 115 -2.11 13.41 12.15
CA PHE A 115 -2.94 13.94 13.23
C PHE A 115 -2.13 14.33 14.47
N SER A 116 -0.80 14.20 14.43
CA SER A 116 0.11 14.47 15.57
C SER A 116 0.21 15.94 15.98
N THR A 117 -0.30 16.86 15.16
CA THR A 117 -0.36 18.29 15.47
C THR A 117 -1.58 18.69 16.28
N LEU A 118 -2.65 17.87 16.26
CA LEU A 118 -3.84 18.12 17.07
C LEU A 118 -3.54 17.84 18.54
N ARG A 119 -4.10 18.65 19.44
CA ARG A 119 -3.88 18.47 20.88
C ARG A 119 -4.52 17.18 21.41
N PRO A 120 -3.84 16.45 22.31
CA PRO A 120 -4.36 15.23 22.92
C PRO A 120 -5.59 15.45 23.80
N ALA A 121 -6.27 14.35 24.10
CA ALA A 121 -7.45 14.34 24.97
C ALA A 121 -7.12 14.86 26.37
N GLY A 122 -8.09 15.50 27.03
CA GLY A 122 -7.94 15.98 28.41
C GLY A 122 -7.31 17.39 28.55
N LEU A 123 -6.68 17.95 27.52
CA LEU A 123 -6.13 19.31 27.58
C LEU A 123 -7.24 20.38 27.59
N ARG A 124 -7.08 21.42 28.43
CA ARG A 124 -8.02 22.56 28.49
C ARG A 124 -7.87 23.50 27.29
N ALA A 125 -8.99 23.82 26.64
CA ALA A 125 -9.05 24.79 25.54
C ALA A 125 -8.88 26.23 26.04
N ARG A 126 -7.87 26.94 25.51
CA ARG A 126 -7.39 28.26 26.01
C ARG A 126 -8.43 29.39 26.09
N ARG A 127 -9.52 29.35 25.31
CA ARG A 127 -10.53 30.44 25.24
C ARG A 127 -11.92 30.09 25.77
N VAL A 128 -12.34 28.82 25.68
CA VAL A 128 -13.74 28.40 25.94
C VAL A 128 -13.86 27.49 27.18
N GLY A 129 -12.74 27.17 27.84
CA GLY A 129 -12.73 26.41 29.10
C GLY A 129 -13.04 24.91 28.99
N GLY A 130 -13.56 24.44 27.84
CA GLY A 130 -13.84 23.03 27.58
C GLY A 130 -12.59 22.16 27.50
N THR A 131 -12.77 20.85 27.71
CA THR A 131 -11.75 19.82 27.58
C THR A 131 -11.65 19.34 26.13
N ALA A 132 -10.44 19.16 25.61
CA ALA A 132 -10.20 18.62 24.27
C ALA A 132 -10.53 17.11 24.19
N SER A 133 -11.16 16.71 23.09
CA SER A 133 -11.54 15.31 22.82
C SER A 133 -10.40 14.43 22.30
N GLY A 134 -9.26 15.03 21.93
CA GLY A 134 -8.09 14.32 21.39
C GLY A 134 -8.10 14.10 19.88
N SER A 135 -6.93 13.79 19.34
CA SER A 135 -6.63 13.70 17.91
C SER A 135 -7.42 12.58 17.24
N VAL A 136 -7.53 11.43 17.92
CA VAL A 136 -8.26 10.24 17.44
C VAL A 136 -9.77 10.51 17.31
N PHE A 137 -10.34 11.36 18.16
CA PHE A 137 -11.73 11.79 18.05
C PHE A 137 -11.97 12.63 16.79
N PHE A 138 -11.07 13.56 16.49
CA PHE A 138 -11.16 14.40 15.28
C PHE A 138 -10.98 13.61 13.98
N MET A 139 -10.25 12.48 13.99
CA MET A 139 -10.21 11.55 12.84
C MET A 139 -11.62 11.07 12.42
N GLY A 140 -12.59 11.03 13.33
CA GLY A 140 -13.98 10.71 13.03
C GLY A 140 -14.65 11.66 12.02
N LEU A 141 -14.19 12.93 11.92
CA LEU A 141 -14.67 13.86 10.89
C LEU A 141 -14.24 13.41 9.49
N TRP A 142 -12.98 13.00 9.32
CA TRP A 142 -12.47 12.45 8.07
C TRP A 142 -13.12 11.10 7.73
N ASP A 143 -13.32 10.22 8.72
CA ASP A 143 -13.97 8.92 8.50
C ASP A 143 -15.42 9.10 8.00
N CYS A 144 -16.16 10.04 8.59
CA CYS A 144 -17.51 10.43 8.15
C CYS A 144 -17.53 11.11 6.77
N MET A 145 -16.58 12.02 6.51
CA MET A 145 -16.40 12.66 5.21
C MET A 145 -16.12 11.63 4.10
N CYS A 146 -15.22 10.68 4.33
CA CYS A 146 -14.94 9.61 3.38
C CYS A 146 -16.17 8.73 3.14
N ALA A 147 -16.86 8.29 4.20
CA ALA A 147 -18.11 7.53 4.07
C ALA A 147 -19.17 8.29 3.24
N THR A 148 -19.25 9.60 3.41
CA THR A 148 -20.14 10.47 2.64
C THR A 148 -19.75 10.55 1.16
N LEU A 149 -18.47 10.75 0.85
CA LEU A 149 -17.98 10.77 -0.55
C LEU A 149 -18.08 9.41 -1.24
N LEU A 150 -17.95 8.31 -0.51
CA LEU A 150 -18.20 6.96 -1.01
C LEU A 150 -19.67 6.76 -1.43
N SER A 151 -20.61 7.37 -0.70
CA SER A 151 -22.05 7.23 -0.97
C SER A 151 -22.49 7.86 -2.30
N THR A 152 -21.73 8.83 -2.84
CA THR A 152 -22.07 9.54 -4.10
C THR A 152 -21.60 8.80 -5.36
N GLY A 153 -21.07 7.58 -5.22
CA GLY A 153 -20.59 6.76 -6.33
C GLY A 153 -19.16 7.09 -6.79
N VAL A 154 -18.49 8.03 -6.12
CA VAL A 154 -17.05 8.23 -6.29
C VAL A 154 -16.32 6.95 -5.85
N ARG A 155 -15.25 6.62 -6.60
CA ARG A 155 -14.41 5.42 -6.39
C ARG A 155 -13.95 5.32 -4.93
N ARG A 156 -13.70 4.10 -4.44
CA ARG A 156 -13.23 3.86 -3.05
C ARG A 156 -12.20 4.88 -2.60
N GLY A 157 -12.59 5.72 -1.63
CA GLY A 157 -11.70 6.55 -0.86
C GLY A 157 -10.77 5.67 -0.04
N ALA A 158 -9.47 5.90 -0.16
CA ALA A 158 -8.46 5.26 0.65
C ALA A 158 -7.75 6.37 1.45
N MET A 159 -7.90 6.35 2.77
CA MET A 159 -7.19 7.28 3.65
C MET A 159 -6.12 6.55 4.45
N MET A 160 -5.03 7.24 4.74
CA MET A 160 -4.05 6.85 5.74
C MET A 160 -4.07 7.90 6.86
N GLY A 161 -4.22 7.43 8.10
CA GLY A 161 -4.09 8.27 9.29
C GLY A 161 -2.78 7.92 9.97
N THR A 162 -1.98 8.94 10.25
CA THR A 162 -0.73 8.77 11.00
C THR A 162 -0.76 9.51 12.33
N LEU A 163 -0.10 8.92 13.33
CA LEU A 163 0.13 9.54 14.64
C LEU A 163 1.53 9.18 15.16
N ARG A 164 2.24 10.14 15.76
CA ARG A 164 3.56 9.90 16.35
C ARG A 164 3.51 8.99 17.58
N CYS A 165 4.53 8.16 17.73
CA CYS A 165 4.67 7.24 18.86
C CYS A 165 4.82 7.93 20.23
N ASP A 166 5.20 9.21 20.26
CA ASP A 166 5.31 10.04 21.46
C ASP A 166 4.10 10.96 21.68
N HIS A 167 3.05 10.85 20.85
CA HIS A 167 1.81 11.59 21.05
C HIS A 167 0.99 10.97 22.20
N PRO A 168 0.44 11.74 23.16
CA PRO A 168 -0.24 11.15 24.32
C PRO A 168 -1.47 10.29 24.00
N ASP A 169 -2.17 10.55 22.89
CA ASP A 169 -3.28 9.71 22.43
C ASP A 169 -2.84 8.41 21.70
N ILE A 170 -1.54 8.06 21.67
CA ILE A 170 -1.03 6.91 20.89
C ILE A 170 -1.67 5.58 21.26
N GLU A 171 -1.94 5.33 22.54
CA GLU A 171 -2.62 4.10 22.98
C GLU A 171 -4.05 4.02 22.44
N VAL A 172 -4.77 5.15 22.47
CA VAL A 172 -6.12 5.26 21.90
C VAL A 172 -6.09 5.05 20.37
N PHE A 173 -5.05 5.54 19.69
CA PHE A 173 -4.89 5.41 18.25
C PHE A 173 -4.63 3.97 17.81
N ILE A 174 -3.73 3.24 18.48
CA ILE A 174 -3.44 1.84 18.14
C ILE A 174 -4.61 0.90 18.51
N ASP A 175 -5.37 1.22 19.56
CA ASP A 175 -6.53 0.43 19.97
C ASP A 175 -7.83 0.79 19.24
N ALA A 176 -7.88 1.90 18.49
CA ALA A 176 -9.09 2.38 17.82
C ALA A 176 -9.80 1.30 16.98
N LYS A 177 -9.03 0.53 16.19
CA LYS A 177 -9.56 -0.53 15.33
C LYS A 177 -9.94 -1.84 16.05
N ARG A 178 -9.82 -1.91 17.38
CA ARG A 178 -10.43 -3.01 18.17
C ARG A 178 -11.96 -2.97 18.08
N ASP A 179 -12.55 -1.78 17.95
CA ASP A 179 -13.93 -1.64 17.47
C ASP A 179 -13.94 -1.68 15.93
N ALA A 180 -14.54 -2.74 15.37
CA ALA A 180 -14.72 -2.90 13.93
C ALA A 180 -15.65 -1.84 13.28
N LYS A 181 -16.22 -0.92 14.07
CA LYS A 181 -17.00 0.23 13.60
C LYS A 181 -16.20 1.55 13.54
N ALA A 182 -15.06 1.66 14.20
CA ALA A 182 -14.28 2.89 14.28
C ALA A 182 -13.24 3.00 13.15
N LEU A 183 -13.04 4.21 12.63
CA LEU A 183 -11.99 4.58 11.65
C LEU A 183 -11.92 3.61 10.46
N ARG A 184 -13.09 3.25 9.91
CA ARG A 184 -13.22 2.16 8.94
C ARG A 184 -12.61 2.48 7.58
N ASN A 185 -12.51 3.76 7.23
CA ASN A 185 -11.98 4.23 5.96
C ASN A 185 -10.48 4.60 6.03
N PHE A 186 -9.83 4.36 7.18
CA PHE A 186 -8.42 4.64 7.42
C PHE A 186 -7.58 3.37 7.46
N ASN A 187 -6.39 3.43 6.87
CA ASN A 187 -5.24 2.64 7.32
C ASN A 187 -4.47 3.43 8.39
N LEU A 188 -4.21 2.82 9.53
CA LEU A 188 -3.55 3.46 10.68
C LEU A 188 -2.06 3.12 10.68
N SER A 189 -1.22 4.13 10.82
CA SER A 189 0.25 4.00 10.79
C SER A 189 0.89 4.85 11.88
N VAL A 190 1.90 4.31 12.58
CA VAL A 190 2.59 5.03 13.67
C VAL A 190 3.87 5.67 13.15
N LEU A 191 4.07 6.97 13.39
CA LEU A 191 5.31 7.68 13.06
C LEU A 191 6.30 7.54 14.22
N VAL A 192 7.46 6.96 13.95
CA VAL A 192 8.47 6.69 14.97
C VAL A 192 9.51 7.82 14.99
N THR A 193 9.85 8.34 16.17
CA THR A 193 10.70 9.53 16.28
C THR A 193 12.19 9.24 16.04
N ASN A 194 12.92 10.28 15.63
CA ASN A 194 14.38 10.22 15.54
C ASN A 194 15.01 9.88 16.89
N ASP A 195 14.48 10.35 18.03
CA ASP A 195 15.05 10.02 19.34
C ASP A 195 14.86 8.55 19.73
N PHE A 196 13.73 7.94 19.35
CA PHE A 196 13.55 6.49 19.48
C PHE A 196 14.56 5.72 18.62
N MET A 197 14.75 6.14 17.36
CA MET A 197 15.74 5.53 16.45
C MET A 197 17.17 5.74 16.96
N HIS A 198 17.50 6.93 17.46
CA HIS A 198 18.80 7.24 18.07
C HIS A 198 19.05 6.45 19.35
N ALA A 199 18.03 6.25 20.20
CA ALA A 199 18.13 5.39 21.38
C ALA A 199 18.44 3.94 20.99
N ALA A 200 17.84 3.41 19.92
CA ALA A 200 18.20 2.09 19.39
C ALA A 200 19.65 2.03 18.91
N TYR A 201 20.14 3.06 18.19
CA TYR A 201 21.55 3.14 17.77
C TYR A 201 22.53 3.27 18.96
N ARG A 202 22.23 4.11 19.96
CA ARG A 202 23.02 4.23 21.21
C ARG A 202 23.06 2.90 21.98
N THR A 203 21.93 2.20 22.04
CA THR A 203 21.83 0.88 22.67
C THR A 203 22.62 -0.18 21.88
N SER A 204 22.58 -0.11 20.54
CA SER A 204 23.37 -0.97 19.64
C SER A 204 24.88 -0.76 19.80
N VAL A 205 25.32 0.48 20.04
CA VAL A 205 26.70 0.82 20.42
C VAL A 205 27.05 0.28 21.81
N ALA A 206 26.19 0.50 22.82
CA ALA A 206 26.43 0.01 24.18
C ALA A 206 26.54 -1.52 24.23
N LEU A 207 25.68 -2.23 23.50
CA LEU A 207 25.73 -3.69 23.32
C LEU A 207 26.97 -4.14 22.53
N ALA A 208 27.50 -3.31 21.62
CA ALA A 208 28.75 -3.59 20.92
C ALA A 208 29.97 -3.47 21.85
N VAL A 209 29.94 -2.55 22.82
CA VAL A 209 30.95 -2.46 23.89
C VAL A 209 30.83 -3.64 24.86
N GLU A 210 29.62 -4.00 25.28
CA GLU A 210 29.38 -5.09 26.25
C GLU A 210 29.62 -6.50 25.66
N LYS A 211 29.25 -6.74 24.39
CA LYS A 211 29.14 -8.09 23.78
C LYS A 211 29.85 -8.22 22.43
N GLY A 212 30.72 -7.26 22.11
CA GLY A 212 31.37 -7.11 20.82
C GLY A 212 30.43 -6.55 19.73
N PRO A 213 30.96 -5.82 18.72
CA PRO A 213 30.19 -5.44 17.55
C PRO A 213 29.73 -6.66 16.73
N PHE A 214 28.90 -6.45 15.71
CA PHE A 214 28.61 -7.55 14.79
C PHE A 214 29.91 -8.00 14.06
N PRO A 215 30.17 -9.31 13.87
CA PRO A 215 31.50 -9.80 13.47
C PRO A 215 32.06 -9.28 12.14
N TYR A 216 31.19 -8.84 11.23
CA TYR A 216 31.54 -8.34 9.90
C TYR A 216 31.59 -6.80 9.82
N LEU A 217 31.69 -6.10 10.96
CA LEU A 217 31.74 -4.64 10.99
C LEU A 217 33.09 -4.13 10.46
N VAL A 218 33.12 -3.79 9.17
CA VAL A 218 34.18 -2.95 8.58
C VAL A 218 33.89 -1.50 8.97
N ARG A 219 34.41 -1.08 10.13
CA ARG A 219 34.05 0.19 10.80
C ARG A 219 34.09 1.40 9.88
N ASP A 220 35.18 1.59 9.15
CA ASP A 220 35.37 2.77 8.30
C ASP A 220 34.38 2.79 7.12
N ALA A 221 34.12 1.63 6.50
CA ALA A 221 33.12 1.51 5.43
C ALA A 221 31.70 1.74 5.95
N TYR A 222 31.40 1.28 7.17
CA TYR A 222 30.10 1.47 7.81
C TYR A 222 29.87 2.94 8.21
N LEU A 223 30.86 3.60 8.82
CA LEU A 223 30.83 5.04 9.11
C LEU A 223 30.77 5.89 7.83
N ALA A 224 31.41 5.44 6.76
CA ALA A 224 31.34 6.08 5.46
C ALA A 224 29.98 5.92 4.75
N ALA A 225 29.06 5.06 5.23
CA ALA A 225 27.76 4.85 4.59
C ALA A 225 26.89 6.13 4.62
N PRO A 226 26.20 6.49 3.52
CA PRO A 226 25.42 7.74 3.44
C PRO A 226 24.30 7.91 4.47
N PHE A 227 23.81 6.82 5.07
CA PHE A 227 22.89 6.88 6.21
C PHE A 227 23.63 7.18 7.52
N VAL A 228 24.69 6.42 7.83
CA VAL A 228 25.44 6.50 9.10
C VAL A 228 26.13 7.86 9.26
N ARG A 229 26.59 8.49 8.17
CA ARG A 229 27.12 9.87 8.18
C ARG A 229 26.12 10.90 8.75
N ARG A 230 24.81 10.65 8.67
CA ARG A 230 23.74 11.57 9.13
C ARG A 230 23.32 11.35 10.58
N LEU A 231 23.85 10.34 11.26
CA LEU A 231 23.57 10.11 12.69
C LEU A 231 24.24 11.18 13.57
N PRO A 232 23.68 11.46 14.77
CA PRO A 232 24.31 12.28 15.79
C PRO A 232 25.76 11.91 16.10
N GLU A 233 26.59 12.90 16.43
CA GLU A 233 28.03 12.70 16.60
C GLU A 233 28.38 11.74 17.74
N ASP A 234 27.62 11.75 18.83
CA ASP A 234 27.80 10.81 19.94
C ASP A 234 27.58 9.35 19.49
N ILE A 235 26.63 9.12 18.57
CA ILE A 235 26.40 7.82 17.96
C ILE A 235 27.54 7.48 16.99
N ARG A 236 27.97 8.40 16.12
CA ARG A 236 29.07 8.14 15.17
C ARG A 236 30.39 7.83 15.89
N ALA A 237 30.74 8.60 16.92
CA ALA A 237 31.90 8.38 17.76
C ALA A 237 31.80 7.06 18.56
N GLY A 238 30.60 6.72 19.04
CA GLY A 238 30.30 5.43 19.65
C GLY A 238 30.53 4.25 18.70
N ILE A 239 30.04 4.35 17.45
CA ILE A 239 30.26 3.35 16.40
C ILE A 239 31.74 3.25 16.01
N ALA A 240 32.49 4.36 16.00
CA ALA A 240 33.93 4.33 15.70
C ALA A 240 34.75 3.62 16.79
N SER A 241 34.42 3.89 18.06
CA SER A 241 35.15 3.38 19.22
C SER A 241 34.72 1.97 19.64
N GLY A 242 33.44 1.77 19.96
CA GLY A 242 32.87 0.48 20.39
C GLY A 242 32.39 -0.40 19.22
N GLY A 243 32.05 0.20 18.09
CA GLY A 243 31.33 -0.48 17.01
C GLY A 243 29.81 -0.38 17.17
N ILE A 244 29.09 -1.11 16.32
CA ILE A 244 27.62 -1.22 16.34
C ILE A 244 27.20 -2.68 16.25
N ARG A 245 25.93 -2.98 16.57
CA ARG A 245 25.34 -4.32 16.51
C ARG A 245 24.34 -4.53 15.34
N ASN A 246 23.82 -3.49 14.66
CA ASN A 246 22.70 -3.55 13.66
C ASN A 246 22.90 -2.64 12.39
N SER A 247 21.97 -2.53 11.40
CA SER A 247 22.25 -2.11 9.98
C SER A 247 21.45 -0.97 9.21
N HIS A 248 20.41 -1.22 8.37
CA HIS A 248 19.98 -0.38 7.18
C HIS A 248 18.44 -0.10 6.97
N LEU A 249 17.95 0.56 5.87
CA LEU A 249 16.58 1.18 5.72
C LEU A 249 16.02 1.52 4.27
N THR A 250 15.01 0.80 3.65
CA THR A 250 14.57 1.00 2.20
C THR A 250 13.15 0.43 1.67
N ALA A 251 12.79 0.35 0.33
CA ALA A 251 11.41 0.69 -0.25
C ALA A 251 10.67 0.01 -1.51
N ILE A 252 9.32 -0.19 -1.63
CA ILE A 252 8.53 -0.70 -2.84
C ILE A 252 6.99 -0.57 -2.68
N ALA A 253 6.18 -0.12 -3.67
CA ALA A 253 4.69 -0.03 -3.57
C ALA A 253 3.90 -1.26 -4.15
N PRO A 254 2.60 -1.47 -3.82
CA PRO A 254 1.81 -2.61 -4.29
C PRO A 254 1.06 -2.29 -5.59
N THR A 255 0.79 -3.29 -6.45
CA THR A 255 0.30 -3.06 -7.84
C THR A 255 -1.03 -3.75 -8.20
N GLY A 256 -1.88 -4.05 -7.22
CA GLY A 256 -3.00 -5.01 -7.33
C GLY A 256 -4.00 -4.89 -8.50
N THR A 257 -4.37 -3.69 -8.97
CA THR A 257 -5.29 -3.55 -10.12
C THR A 257 -4.55 -3.51 -11.46
N ILE A 258 -3.35 -2.91 -11.48
CA ILE A 258 -2.58 -2.80 -12.73
C ILE A 258 -1.93 -4.13 -13.11
N SER A 259 -1.59 -4.99 -12.15
CA SER A 259 -1.16 -6.35 -12.40
C SER A 259 -2.23 -7.18 -13.14
N LEU A 260 -3.52 -7.01 -12.82
CA LEU A 260 -4.63 -7.65 -13.56
C LEU A 260 -4.76 -7.16 -15.00
N LEU A 261 -4.48 -5.88 -15.26
CA LEU A 261 -4.45 -5.33 -16.61
C LEU A 261 -3.30 -5.95 -17.42
N ALA A 262 -2.14 -6.20 -16.80
CA ALA A 262 -1.04 -6.95 -17.39
C ALA A 262 -1.19 -8.46 -17.15
N ASN A 263 -2.28 -9.06 -17.64
CA ASN A 263 -2.53 -10.51 -17.62
C ASN A 263 -2.48 -11.22 -16.24
N ASN A 264 -2.69 -10.49 -15.14
CA ASN A 264 -2.55 -11.01 -13.77
C ASN A 264 -1.12 -11.49 -13.46
N LEU A 265 -0.14 -10.61 -13.69
CA LEU A 265 1.20 -10.73 -13.10
C LEU A 265 1.17 -10.67 -11.56
N SER A 266 2.28 -11.03 -10.93
CA SER A 266 2.54 -10.77 -9.51
C SER A 266 2.42 -9.27 -9.18
N SER A 267 1.87 -8.96 -8.00
CA SER A 267 1.57 -7.58 -7.62
C SER A 267 2.74 -6.92 -6.90
N GLY A 268 3.78 -6.53 -7.64
CA GLY A 268 5.02 -5.96 -7.08
C GLY A 268 6.02 -7.07 -6.78
N ILE A 269 6.51 -7.18 -5.55
CA ILE A 269 7.37 -8.30 -5.08
C ILE A 269 6.57 -9.36 -4.31
N GLU A 270 5.28 -9.48 -4.61
CA GLU A 270 4.42 -10.50 -4.02
C GLU A 270 4.54 -11.84 -4.73
N PRO A 271 4.60 -12.98 -4.01
CA PRO A 271 4.22 -14.25 -4.61
C PRO A 271 2.75 -14.18 -5.03
N VAL A 272 2.37 -14.95 -6.04
CA VAL A 272 0.98 -15.01 -6.50
C VAL A 272 0.08 -15.52 -5.37
N PHE A 273 -1.09 -14.91 -5.15
CA PHE A 273 -1.98 -15.33 -4.06
C PHE A 273 -2.41 -16.80 -4.21
N SER A 274 -2.71 -17.20 -5.45
CA SER A 274 -2.88 -18.58 -5.88
C SER A 274 -2.53 -18.68 -7.37
N ARG A 275 -2.11 -19.87 -7.82
CA ARG A 275 -1.87 -20.20 -9.24
C ARG A 275 -3.13 -19.99 -10.10
N VAL A 276 -4.29 -20.26 -9.50
CA VAL A 276 -5.64 -20.05 -10.05
C VAL A 276 -6.52 -19.48 -8.93
N GLN A 277 -7.23 -18.40 -9.20
CA GLN A 277 -8.10 -17.73 -8.22
C GLN A 277 -9.40 -17.27 -8.88
N TYR A 278 -10.47 -17.15 -8.12
CA TYR A 278 -11.71 -16.53 -8.59
C TYR A 278 -11.80 -15.11 -8.05
N ARG A 279 -11.80 -14.11 -8.94
CA ARG A 279 -11.99 -12.69 -8.58
C ARG A 279 -13.40 -12.25 -8.90
N ARG A 280 -14.05 -11.60 -7.93
CA ARG A 280 -15.30 -10.88 -8.13
C ARG A 280 -14.98 -9.54 -8.82
N VAL A 281 -15.47 -9.35 -10.04
CA VAL A 281 -15.32 -8.08 -10.78
C VAL A 281 -16.70 -7.49 -11.02
N ARG A 282 -16.84 -6.20 -10.73
CA ARG A 282 -18.08 -5.45 -11.00
C ARG A 282 -18.06 -5.02 -12.47
N THR A 283 -19.03 -5.49 -13.25
CA THR A 283 -19.16 -5.17 -14.68
C THR A 283 -19.72 -3.75 -14.85
N VAL A 284 -19.67 -3.21 -16.07
CA VAL A 284 -20.22 -1.88 -16.38
C VAL A 284 -21.74 -1.81 -16.10
N ALA A 285 -22.44 -2.94 -16.20
CA ALA A 285 -23.87 -3.08 -15.85
C ALA A 285 -24.15 -3.15 -14.34
N GLY A 286 -23.13 -2.98 -13.48
CA GLY A 286 -23.27 -2.98 -12.02
C GLY A 286 -23.38 -4.37 -11.37
N GLN A 287 -23.63 -5.42 -12.15
CA GLN A 287 -23.57 -6.81 -11.70
C GLN A 287 -22.15 -7.22 -11.27
N SER A 288 -22.07 -8.18 -10.35
CA SER A 288 -20.81 -8.77 -9.90
C SER A 288 -20.66 -10.18 -10.47
N ASP A 289 -19.69 -10.38 -11.36
CA ASP A 289 -19.37 -11.71 -11.89
C ASP A 289 -18.06 -12.23 -11.28
N ARG A 290 -17.96 -13.57 -11.12
CA ARG A 290 -16.74 -14.24 -10.65
C ARG A 290 -15.97 -14.76 -11.86
N TYR A 291 -14.82 -14.16 -12.13
CA TYR A 291 -13.93 -14.55 -13.22
C TYR A 291 -12.82 -15.46 -12.70
N ARG A 292 -12.55 -16.55 -13.42
CA ARG A 292 -11.34 -17.35 -13.20
C ARG A 292 -10.14 -16.56 -13.69
N VAL A 293 -9.23 -16.28 -12.79
CA VAL A 293 -7.97 -15.58 -13.04
C VAL A 293 -6.83 -16.56 -12.82
N GLU A 294 -5.87 -16.57 -13.73
CA GLU A 294 -4.69 -17.43 -13.72
C GLU A 294 -3.46 -16.53 -13.71
N ASP A 295 -2.39 -16.93 -13.02
CA ASP A 295 -1.11 -16.22 -13.10
C ASP A 295 -0.52 -16.28 -14.52
N ASP A 296 0.11 -15.20 -14.96
CA ASP A 296 0.64 -15.10 -16.33
C ASP A 296 1.81 -16.07 -16.58
N ALA A 297 2.67 -16.31 -15.58
CA ALA A 297 3.75 -17.28 -15.71
C ALA A 297 3.24 -18.72 -15.73
N VAL A 298 2.20 -19.04 -14.96
CA VAL A 298 1.47 -20.33 -15.02
C VAL A 298 0.80 -20.50 -16.40
N ARG A 299 0.17 -19.45 -16.94
CA ARG A 299 -0.44 -19.45 -18.27
C ARG A 299 0.59 -19.72 -19.37
N LEU A 300 1.70 -18.97 -19.38
CA LEU A 300 2.81 -19.13 -20.32
C LEU A 300 3.51 -20.49 -20.20
N TRP A 301 3.68 -21.00 -18.98
CA TRP A 301 4.20 -22.36 -18.74
C TRP A 301 3.31 -23.40 -19.41
N ARG A 302 1.98 -23.31 -19.21
CA ARG A 302 1.04 -24.25 -19.85
C ARG A 302 1.05 -24.14 -21.37
N GLU A 303 1.13 -22.94 -21.93
CA GLU A 303 1.20 -22.72 -23.37
C GLU A 303 2.47 -23.32 -23.99
N ARG A 304 3.60 -23.31 -23.27
CA ARG A 304 4.89 -23.81 -23.74
C ARG A 304 5.16 -25.30 -23.45
N PHE A 305 4.66 -25.81 -22.33
CA PHE A 305 4.99 -27.15 -21.81
C PHE A 305 3.76 -28.05 -21.56
N GLY A 306 2.55 -27.57 -21.86
CA GLY A 306 1.31 -28.32 -21.68
C GLY A 306 0.89 -28.44 -20.21
N ARG A 307 0.22 -29.54 -19.84
CA ARG A 307 -0.33 -29.75 -18.48
C ARG A 307 0.69 -30.31 -17.48
N GLN A 308 1.98 -30.13 -17.74
CA GLN A 308 3.04 -30.55 -16.81
C GLN A 308 3.00 -29.71 -15.52
N PRO A 309 3.37 -30.27 -14.36
CA PRO A 309 3.55 -29.50 -13.14
C PRO A 309 4.49 -28.30 -13.37
N GLY A 310 4.19 -27.16 -12.75
CA GLY A 310 5.13 -26.04 -12.72
C GLY A 310 6.40 -26.41 -11.95
N PRO A 311 7.51 -25.68 -12.16
CA PRO A 311 8.72 -25.88 -11.37
C PRO A 311 8.43 -25.62 -9.88
N PRO A 312 9.20 -26.19 -8.93
CA PRO A 312 8.96 -26.03 -7.49
C PRO A 312 8.92 -24.57 -7.00
N ALA A 313 9.49 -23.63 -7.76
CA ALA A 313 9.44 -22.19 -7.48
C ALA A 313 8.06 -21.53 -7.72
N PHE A 314 7.10 -22.20 -8.37
CA PHE A 314 5.74 -21.68 -8.60
C PHE A 314 4.88 -21.85 -7.35
N VAL A 315 5.25 -21.15 -6.26
CA VAL A 315 4.55 -21.16 -4.97
C VAL A 315 3.53 -20.03 -4.83
N ALA A 316 2.45 -20.31 -4.12
CA ALA A 316 1.40 -19.37 -3.76
C ALA A 316 1.70 -18.68 -2.42
N ALA A 317 1.10 -17.51 -2.17
CA ALA A 317 1.37 -16.69 -0.98
C ALA A 317 1.07 -17.36 0.37
N HIS A 318 0.28 -18.44 0.41
CA HIS A 318 0.01 -19.21 1.63
C HIS A 318 0.93 -20.46 1.76
N GLU A 319 1.62 -20.84 0.69
CA GLU A 319 2.65 -21.89 0.67
C GLU A 319 4.03 -21.34 1.09
N VAL A 320 4.18 -20.02 1.20
CA VAL A 320 5.41 -19.32 1.61
C VAL A 320 5.32 -18.96 3.10
N ALA A 321 6.37 -19.24 3.87
CA ALA A 321 6.38 -18.91 5.30
C ALA A 321 6.42 -17.38 5.53
N PRO A 322 5.85 -16.86 6.64
CA PRO A 322 5.90 -15.43 6.97
C PRO A 322 7.33 -14.86 6.96
N GLU A 323 8.29 -15.63 7.46
CA GLU A 323 9.70 -15.30 7.49
C GLU A 323 10.32 -15.19 6.07
N ASP A 324 9.87 -16.00 5.11
CA ASP A 324 10.34 -15.99 3.72
C ASP A 324 9.74 -14.83 2.92
N HIS A 325 8.46 -14.50 3.16
CA HIS A 325 7.86 -13.25 2.68
C HIS A 325 8.70 -12.05 3.15
N LEU A 326 9.10 -12.05 4.42
CA LEU A 326 9.86 -10.97 5.02
C LEU A 326 11.30 -10.92 4.50
N ALA A 327 11.92 -12.08 4.26
CA ALA A 327 13.22 -12.19 3.64
C ALA A 327 13.21 -11.64 2.19
N MET A 328 12.17 -11.92 1.40
CA MET A 328 12.00 -11.31 0.07
C MET A 328 11.90 -9.79 0.16
N GLN A 329 11.16 -9.26 1.14
CA GLN A 329 11.10 -7.82 1.38
C GLN A 329 12.49 -7.24 1.67
N ALA A 330 13.26 -7.87 2.55
CA ALA A 330 14.60 -7.44 2.92
C ALA A 330 15.64 -7.60 1.79
N ALA A 331 15.48 -8.58 0.90
CA ALA A 331 16.38 -8.79 -0.23
C ALA A 331 16.29 -7.65 -1.26
N VAL A 332 15.07 -7.17 -1.55
CA VAL A 332 14.87 -6.08 -2.51
C VAL A 332 14.99 -4.70 -1.85
N ALA A 333 14.81 -4.61 -0.53
CA ALA A 333 14.91 -3.34 0.21
C ALA A 333 16.12 -2.50 -0.22
N PRO A 334 17.40 -2.91 -0.07
CA PRO A 334 18.58 -2.03 -0.29
C PRO A 334 18.60 -1.15 -1.55
N TYR A 335 17.88 -1.53 -2.60
CA TYR A 335 17.89 -0.89 -3.91
C TYR A 335 16.92 0.29 -4.09
N VAL A 336 16.16 0.70 -3.06
CA VAL A 336 15.00 1.59 -3.29
C VAL A 336 14.72 2.58 -2.13
N ASP A 337 14.36 3.83 -2.46
CA ASP A 337 14.50 5.01 -1.58
C ASP A 337 13.40 5.28 -0.51
N ASN A 338 12.11 5.03 -0.79
CA ASN A 338 10.93 5.28 0.09
C ASN A 338 10.62 4.15 1.12
N ALA A 339 9.44 3.48 1.16
CA ALA A 339 9.14 2.31 2.02
C ALA A 339 8.45 1.12 1.28
N ILE A 340 8.63 -0.14 1.74
CA ILE A 340 8.02 -1.34 1.13
C ILE A 340 6.64 -1.69 1.70
N SER A 341 5.62 -1.53 0.87
CA SER A 341 4.29 -2.11 0.97
C SER A 341 4.28 -3.49 0.29
N LYS A 342 4.94 -4.45 0.94
CA LYS A 342 4.77 -5.88 0.74
C LYS A 342 3.98 -6.42 1.92
N THR A 343 3.04 -7.31 1.63
CA THR A 343 2.19 -8.00 2.59
C THR A 343 2.81 -9.34 2.98
N ILE A 344 3.10 -9.46 4.27
CA ILE A 344 3.47 -10.72 4.90
C ILE A 344 2.17 -11.46 5.24
N ASN A 345 1.89 -12.55 4.53
CA ASN A 345 0.71 -13.37 4.80
C ASN A 345 1.01 -14.23 6.02
N VAL A 346 0.12 -14.23 7.02
CA VAL A 346 0.29 -15.00 8.27
C VAL A 346 -0.90 -15.93 8.52
N PRO A 347 -0.70 -17.13 9.10
CA PRO A 347 -1.79 -18.03 9.45
C PRO A 347 -2.79 -17.38 10.41
N ALA A 348 -4.09 -17.68 10.26
CA ALA A 348 -5.14 -17.14 11.12
C ALA A 348 -4.90 -17.41 12.62
N GLY A 349 -4.34 -18.58 12.95
CA GLY A 349 -3.96 -19.01 14.30
C GLY A 349 -2.52 -18.70 14.72
N ILE A 350 -1.82 -17.75 14.07
CA ILE A 350 -0.44 -17.42 14.44
C ILE A 350 -0.36 -16.98 15.92
N PRO A 351 0.50 -17.59 16.76
CA PRO A 351 0.67 -17.17 18.16
C PRO A 351 1.17 -15.73 18.25
N PHE A 352 0.68 -14.96 19.22
CA PHE A 352 1.08 -13.55 19.41
C PHE A 352 2.60 -13.38 19.42
N ALA A 353 3.33 -14.19 20.19
CA ALA A 353 4.79 -14.12 20.26
C ALA A 353 5.47 -14.40 18.89
N SER A 354 4.87 -15.21 18.02
CA SER A 354 5.38 -15.43 16.65
C SER A 354 5.11 -14.22 15.75
N PHE A 355 3.94 -13.62 15.88
CA PHE A 355 3.56 -12.42 15.15
C PHE A 355 4.37 -11.18 15.58
N GLU A 356 4.61 -11.03 16.89
CA GLU A 356 5.53 -10.04 17.46
C GLU A 356 6.96 -10.23 16.95
N ARG A 357 7.47 -11.47 16.94
CA ARG A 357 8.79 -11.78 16.38
C ARG A 357 8.90 -11.41 14.91
N LEU A 358 7.83 -11.50 14.13
CA LEU A 358 7.81 -11.09 12.72
C LEU A 358 8.05 -9.58 12.57
N TYR A 359 7.37 -8.75 13.36
CA TYR A 359 7.60 -7.29 13.38
C TYR A 359 8.98 -6.91 13.92
N ARG A 360 9.44 -7.57 14.98
CA ARG A 360 10.82 -7.40 15.48
C ARG A 360 11.84 -7.77 14.40
N ARG A 361 11.62 -8.87 13.68
CA ARG A 361 12.47 -9.30 12.57
C ARG A 361 12.43 -8.33 11.40
N ALA A 362 11.29 -7.70 11.12
CA ALA A 362 11.17 -6.67 10.09
C ALA A 362 12.03 -5.45 10.42
N TYR A 363 12.00 -5.02 11.69
CA TYR A 363 12.84 -3.96 12.23
C TYR A 363 14.33 -4.35 12.20
N ASP A 364 14.70 -5.56 12.63
CA ASP A 364 16.07 -6.09 12.58
C ASP A 364 16.64 -6.15 11.15
N LEU A 365 15.79 -6.44 10.16
CA LEU A 365 16.12 -6.47 8.74
C LEU A 365 16.18 -5.07 8.11
N GLY A 366 15.87 -4.01 8.87
CA GLY A 366 15.94 -2.65 8.36
C GLY A 366 14.78 -2.26 7.44
N LEU A 367 13.61 -2.87 7.60
CA LEU A 367 12.47 -2.57 6.75
C LEU A 367 11.78 -1.28 7.21
N LYS A 368 11.59 -0.32 6.29
CA LYS A 368 10.89 0.95 6.56
C LYS A 368 9.37 0.81 6.71
N GLY A 369 8.84 -0.40 6.54
CA GLY A 369 7.43 -0.73 6.70
C GLY A 369 7.26 -2.25 6.75
N CYS A 370 6.20 -2.73 7.38
CA CYS A 370 5.87 -4.15 7.46
C CYS A 370 4.35 -4.30 7.51
N THR A 371 3.74 -4.62 6.37
CA THR A 371 2.30 -4.89 6.29
C THR A 371 2.07 -6.38 6.49
N THR A 372 1.13 -6.76 7.34
CA THR A 372 0.79 -8.18 7.56
C THR A 372 -0.69 -8.42 7.27
N PHE A 373 -1.01 -9.47 6.52
CA PHE A 373 -2.40 -9.90 6.32
C PHE A 373 -2.66 -11.20 7.09
N ARG A 374 -3.65 -11.19 7.97
CA ARG A 374 -4.13 -12.37 8.70
C ARG A 374 -5.59 -12.66 8.32
N PRO A 375 -5.92 -13.83 7.76
CA PRO A 375 -7.29 -14.20 7.45
C PRO A 375 -8.21 -14.13 8.68
N ASN A 376 -9.44 -13.63 8.48
CA ASN A 376 -10.45 -13.48 9.52
C ASN A 376 -11.86 -13.68 8.90
N PRO A 377 -12.78 -14.44 9.51
CA PRO A 377 -14.16 -14.61 9.03
C PRO A 377 -14.98 -13.30 8.89
N VAL A 378 -14.53 -12.17 9.46
CA VAL A 378 -15.21 -10.85 9.34
C VAL A 378 -14.79 -10.05 8.09
N THR A 379 -13.61 -10.33 7.53
CA THR A 379 -13.11 -9.70 6.30
C THR A 379 -13.52 -10.55 5.10
N GLY A 380 -14.36 -10.01 4.22
CA GLY A 380 -14.80 -10.74 3.03
C GLY A 380 -13.64 -11.09 2.10
N GLU A 381 -13.52 -12.35 1.72
CA GLU A 381 -12.47 -12.80 0.82
C GLU A 381 -12.66 -12.22 -0.60
N ILE A 382 -11.78 -11.29 -0.98
CA ILE A 382 -11.67 -10.78 -2.35
C ILE A 382 -11.24 -11.90 -3.31
N LEU A 383 -10.48 -12.86 -2.79
CA LEU A 383 -9.79 -13.94 -3.49
C LEU A 383 -10.13 -15.25 -2.81
N SER A 384 -10.88 -16.12 -3.48
CA SER A 384 -11.13 -17.49 -3.01
C SER A 384 -10.38 -18.50 -3.88
N GLN A 385 -9.91 -19.58 -3.24
CA GLN A 385 -9.38 -20.76 -3.93
C GLN A 385 -10.54 -21.66 -4.41
N ASP A 386 -11.62 -21.73 -3.64
CA ASP A 386 -12.78 -22.57 -3.93
C ASP A 386 -13.84 -21.88 -4.81
N LEU A 387 -14.47 -22.71 -5.66
CA LEU A 387 -15.70 -22.39 -6.39
C LEU A 387 -16.89 -22.24 -5.44
N GLU A 388 -16.99 -23.09 -4.41
CA GLU A 388 -18.20 -23.32 -3.60
C GLU A 388 -18.16 -22.70 -2.18
N ALA A 389 -17.26 -21.75 -1.91
CA ALA A 389 -17.24 -21.03 -0.64
C ALA A 389 -18.63 -20.43 -0.33
N ARG A 390 -19.27 -20.94 0.72
CA ARG A 390 -20.72 -20.81 0.97
C ARG A 390 -21.19 -19.36 1.05
N THR A 391 -22.29 -19.07 0.35
CA THR A 391 -23.13 -17.89 0.62
C THR A 391 -23.59 -17.94 2.08
N PRO A 392 -23.36 -16.89 2.90
CA PRO A 392 -24.06 -16.74 4.17
C PRO A 392 -25.57 -16.62 3.88
N GLU A 393 -26.40 -17.26 4.68
CA GLU A 393 -27.86 -17.24 4.50
C GLU A 393 -28.41 -15.80 4.56
N ALA A 394 -29.42 -15.53 3.74
CA ALA A 394 -29.95 -14.19 3.55
C ALA A 394 -30.76 -13.70 4.77
N SER A 395 -30.12 -13.01 5.70
CA SER A 395 -30.82 -12.06 6.58
C SER A 395 -31.32 -10.87 5.74
N GLY A 396 -32.56 -10.44 5.97
CA GLY A 396 -33.27 -9.40 5.21
C GLY A 396 -32.59 -8.02 5.15
N PRO A 397 -33.18 -7.06 4.41
CA PRO A 397 -32.48 -5.89 3.88
C PRO A 397 -31.98 -4.93 4.98
N CYS A 398 -30.68 -5.00 5.26
CA CYS A 398 -29.95 -4.00 6.05
C CYS A 398 -28.64 -3.64 5.35
N CYS A 399 -28.60 -2.42 4.82
CA CYS A 399 -27.47 -1.64 4.32
C CYS A 399 -26.08 -2.32 4.18
N GLY A 400 -25.69 -2.59 2.93
CA GLY A 400 -24.34 -2.32 2.42
C GLY A 400 -23.16 -3.05 3.09
N SER A 401 -23.08 -4.37 2.95
CA SER A 401 -21.92 -5.18 3.35
C SER A 401 -20.80 -5.23 2.30
N GLU A 402 -20.27 -4.08 1.88
CA GLU A 402 -18.97 -4.04 1.18
C GLU A 402 -17.83 -4.00 2.23
N ARG A 403 -17.24 -5.16 2.55
CA ARG A 403 -15.93 -5.28 3.21
C ARG A 403 -15.02 -6.14 2.36
N GLU A 404 -14.09 -5.50 1.67
CA GLU A 404 -12.89 -6.16 1.18
C GLU A 404 -11.82 -6.06 2.29
N GLY A 405 -10.99 -7.08 2.45
CA GLY A 405 -10.01 -7.13 3.53
C GLY A 405 -8.82 -6.19 3.30
N ASP A 406 -8.63 -5.25 4.22
CA ASP A 406 -7.38 -4.54 4.52
C ASP A 406 -6.84 -5.05 5.87
#